data_AF-A0A7C4SUN2-F1
#
_entry.id   AF-A0A7C4SUN2-F1
#
_cell.length_a   1.000
_cell.length_b   1.000
_cell.length_c   1.000
_cell.angle_alpha   90.00
_cell.angle_beta   90.00
_cell.angle_gamma   90.00
#
_symmetry.space_group_name_H-M   'P 1'
#
loop_
_entity.id
_entity.type
_entity.pdbx_description
1 polymer ?
#
loop_
_entity_poly.entity_id
_entity_poly.type
_entity_poly.pdbx_seq_one_letter_code
_entity_poly.pdbx_strand_id
1 'polypeptide(L)'
;MTFLFGGGAKDEDNDGVRDDQDACPGTPAGCRVDGRGCHLDSDGDGVCDGLDQCAGTPKGAWVDTKGCPRDSDGDGVLDGMDLCPDTPAGVTVNEQGCPSDADGDGVVDGLDQCPNTPKGCRVDAKGCPLDGDRDGVCDGLDQCPDTPKGVKVDAKGCSAFKGGVLEGITFAFNSARIDPRSYPVLDEAVAWLKSNPAVVVEIGGHTDSRGRAAYNQRLSQQRAQAVRDYLVSRGIAPSRLTVRGYGAAYPIASNETEEGRAKNRRIEFKILSQ
;
A
#
# COMPACT_ATOMS: atom_id res chain seq x y z
N MET A 1 -21.66 -94.55 -15.53
CA MET A 1 -20.55 -93.91 -14.79
C MET A 1 -20.76 -92.41 -14.88
N THR A 2 -21.10 -91.81 -13.75
CA THR A 2 -21.43 -90.39 -13.58
C THR A 2 -20.16 -89.56 -13.71
N PHE A 3 -20.13 -88.57 -14.61
CA PHE A 3 -19.07 -87.57 -14.65
C PHE A 3 -19.25 -86.61 -13.47
N LEU A 4 -18.33 -86.67 -12.50
CA LEU A 4 -18.20 -85.70 -11.43
C LEU A 4 -17.66 -84.39 -12.02
N PHE A 5 -18.54 -83.44 -12.33
CA PHE A 5 -18.16 -82.05 -12.56
C PHE A 5 -17.89 -81.39 -11.19
N GLY A 6 -16.73 -81.67 -10.61
CA GLY A 6 -16.17 -80.86 -9.54
C GLY A 6 -15.55 -79.62 -10.15
N GLY A 7 -16.37 -78.65 -10.55
CA GLY A 7 -15.86 -77.31 -10.88
C GLY A 7 -15.18 -76.74 -9.65
N GLY A 8 -13.92 -76.34 -9.77
CA GLY A 8 -13.24 -75.60 -8.71
C GLY A 8 -14.12 -74.43 -8.27
N ALA A 9 -14.21 -74.22 -6.97
CA ALA A 9 -15.04 -73.14 -6.44
C ALA A 9 -14.60 -71.80 -7.05
N LYS A 10 -15.59 -71.02 -7.48
CA LYS A 10 -15.39 -69.80 -8.26
C LYS A 10 -14.89 -68.69 -7.33
N ASP A 11 -13.98 -67.88 -7.87
CA ASP A 11 -13.42 -66.65 -7.29
C ASP A 11 -13.42 -65.65 -8.46
N GLU A 12 -14.41 -64.76 -8.47
CA GLU A 12 -14.72 -63.91 -9.62
C GLU A 12 -13.77 -62.72 -9.78
N ASP A 13 -13.33 -62.12 -8.68
CA ASP A 13 -12.39 -60.99 -8.67
C ASP A 13 -10.93 -61.40 -8.44
N ASN A 14 -10.67 -62.68 -8.17
CA ASN A 14 -9.36 -63.29 -7.99
C ASN A 14 -8.57 -62.70 -6.82
N ASP A 15 -9.27 -62.37 -5.73
CA ASP A 15 -8.67 -61.84 -4.51
C ASP A 15 -8.12 -62.94 -3.56
N GLY A 16 -8.37 -64.21 -3.89
CA GLY A 16 -7.94 -65.38 -3.14
C GLY A 16 -8.99 -65.91 -2.14
N VAL A 17 -10.17 -65.29 -2.06
CA VAL A 17 -11.34 -65.73 -1.31
C VAL A 17 -12.44 -66.13 -2.29
N ARG A 18 -13.08 -67.27 -2.01
CA ARG A 18 -14.09 -67.82 -2.93
C ARG A 18 -15.39 -67.04 -2.82
N ASP A 19 -16.16 -66.95 -3.92
CA ASP A 19 -17.42 -66.21 -3.99
C ASP A 19 -18.43 -66.59 -2.88
N ASP A 20 -18.38 -67.84 -2.37
CA ASP A 20 -19.26 -68.33 -1.29
C ASP A 20 -18.79 -67.94 0.14
N GLN A 21 -17.57 -67.43 0.25
CA GLN A 21 -16.90 -67.01 1.49
C GLN A 21 -16.49 -65.54 1.48
N ASP A 22 -16.60 -64.89 0.32
CA ASP A 22 -16.26 -63.51 0.09
C ASP A 22 -17.40 -62.58 0.51
N ALA A 23 -17.09 -61.66 1.43
CA ALA A 23 -18.00 -60.65 1.92
C ALA A 23 -17.92 -59.33 1.12
N CYS A 24 -16.91 -59.19 0.25
CA CYS A 24 -16.58 -57.97 -0.48
C CYS A 24 -16.30 -58.26 -1.96
N PRO A 25 -17.31 -58.73 -2.72
CA PRO A 25 -17.13 -59.05 -4.14
C PRO A 25 -16.75 -57.82 -4.97
N GLY A 26 -15.76 -58.00 -5.84
CA GLY A 26 -15.21 -56.96 -6.71
C GLY A 26 -14.03 -56.22 -6.09
N THR A 27 -13.27 -56.87 -5.20
CA THR A 27 -12.06 -56.29 -4.63
C THR A 27 -11.05 -55.94 -5.72
N PRO A 28 -10.47 -54.72 -5.72
CA PRO A 28 -9.54 -54.32 -6.77
C PRO A 28 -8.30 -55.23 -6.82
N ALA A 29 -7.94 -55.63 -8.03
CA ALA A 29 -6.76 -56.45 -8.27
C ALA A 29 -5.49 -55.76 -7.73
N GLY A 30 -4.71 -56.50 -6.95
CA GLY A 30 -3.49 -56.00 -6.32
C GLY A 30 -3.68 -55.51 -4.88
N CYS A 31 -4.91 -55.35 -4.39
CA CYS A 31 -5.17 -55.09 -2.97
C CYS A 31 -4.81 -56.31 -2.10
N ARG A 32 -4.40 -56.06 -0.86
CA ARG A 32 -4.36 -57.09 0.18
C ARG A 32 -5.74 -57.21 0.80
N VAL A 33 -6.19 -58.44 1.05
CA VAL A 33 -7.52 -58.72 1.64
C VAL A 33 -7.43 -59.40 3.00
N ASP A 34 -8.46 -59.21 3.82
CA ASP A 34 -8.67 -59.99 5.03
C ASP A 34 -9.19 -61.41 4.71
N GLY A 35 -9.37 -62.25 5.73
CA GLY A 35 -9.88 -63.62 5.54
C GLY A 35 -11.33 -63.71 5.02
N ARG A 36 -11.98 -62.58 4.74
CA ARG A 36 -13.34 -62.47 4.19
C ARG A 36 -13.37 -61.82 2.81
N GLY A 37 -12.21 -61.58 2.18
CA GLY A 37 -12.12 -60.97 0.84
C GLY A 37 -12.22 -59.45 0.83
N CYS A 38 -12.24 -58.79 2.00
CA CYS A 38 -12.32 -57.33 2.05
C CYS A 38 -10.93 -56.70 2.02
N HIS A 39 -10.71 -55.75 1.11
CA HIS A 39 -9.44 -55.01 1.03
C HIS A 39 -9.08 -54.30 2.34
N LEU A 40 -7.79 -54.31 2.65
CA LEU A 40 -7.18 -53.62 3.78
C LEU A 40 -6.67 -52.26 3.34
N ASP A 41 -6.93 -51.25 4.16
CA ASP A 41 -6.44 -49.88 4.05
C ASP A 41 -5.99 -49.46 5.47
N SER A 42 -4.70 -49.64 5.74
CA SER A 42 -4.12 -49.58 7.08
C SER A 42 -4.01 -48.15 7.62
N ASP A 43 -3.76 -47.16 6.77
CA ASP A 43 -3.66 -45.75 7.17
C ASP A 43 -4.93 -44.94 6.84
N GLY A 44 -5.86 -45.52 6.08
CA GLY A 44 -7.20 -44.99 5.86
C GLY A 44 -7.23 -43.86 4.83
N ASP A 45 -6.28 -43.83 3.90
CA ASP A 45 -6.16 -42.79 2.88
C ASP A 45 -7.03 -43.03 1.64
N GLY A 46 -7.69 -44.19 1.57
CA GLY A 46 -8.56 -44.59 0.47
C GLY A 46 -7.85 -45.43 -0.61
N VAL A 47 -6.56 -45.75 -0.44
CA VAL A 47 -5.79 -46.65 -1.28
C VAL A 47 -5.45 -47.91 -0.48
N CYS A 48 -5.83 -49.07 -0.99
CA CYS A 48 -5.60 -50.33 -0.28
C CYS A 48 -4.10 -50.67 -0.16
N ASP A 49 -3.69 -51.33 0.93
CA ASP A 49 -2.30 -51.65 1.30
C ASP A 49 -1.46 -52.34 0.20
N GLY A 50 -2.12 -53.02 -0.74
CA GLY A 50 -1.44 -53.72 -1.83
C GLY A 50 -1.12 -52.81 -3.04
N LEU A 51 -1.83 -51.70 -3.17
CA LEU A 51 -1.63 -50.67 -4.20
C LEU A 51 -0.98 -49.40 -3.64
N ASP A 52 -1.04 -49.21 -2.32
CA ASP A 52 -0.47 -48.09 -1.60
C ASP A 52 1.06 -48.16 -1.51
N GLN A 53 1.72 -47.09 -1.95
CA GLN A 53 3.17 -46.90 -1.94
C GLN A 53 3.66 -46.13 -0.72
N CYS A 54 2.73 -45.60 0.09
CA CYS A 54 2.94 -44.63 1.15
C CYS A 54 2.08 -44.95 2.40
N ALA A 55 2.28 -46.14 2.98
CA ALA A 55 1.54 -46.75 4.11
C ALA A 55 1.50 -46.02 5.49
N GLY A 56 1.67 -44.71 5.51
CA GLY A 56 1.58 -43.88 6.70
C GLY A 56 1.12 -42.46 6.37
N THR A 57 0.26 -42.33 5.38
CA THR A 57 -0.29 -41.05 4.95
C THR A 57 -0.99 -40.35 6.13
N PRO A 58 -0.66 -39.08 6.40
CA PRO A 58 -1.35 -38.30 7.43
C PRO A 58 -2.84 -38.17 7.12
N LYS A 59 -3.69 -38.43 8.11
CA LYS A 59 -5.14 -38.29 7.98
C LYS A 59 -5.52 -36.88 7.55
N GLY A 60 -6.26 -36.78 6.45
CA GLY A 60 -6.71 -35.51 5.87
C GLY A 60 -5.84 -35.01 4.71
N ALA A 61 -4.65 -35.59 4.49
CA ALA A 61 -3.89 -35.34 3.27
C ALA A 61 -4.64 -35.86 2.03
N TRP A 62 -4.52 -35.13 0.93
CA TRP A 62 -4.94 -35.64 -0.36
C TRP A 62 -3.83 -36.51 -0.94
N VAL A 63 -4.20 -37.69 -1.41
CA VAL A 63 -3.28 -38.66 -2.00
C VAL A 63 -3.52 -38.84 -3.50
N ASP A 64 -2.47 -39.20 -4.22
CA ASP A 64 -2.59 -39.65 -5.60
C ASP A 64 -3.13 -41.09 -5.70
N THR A 65 -3.17 -41.65 -6.91
CA THR A 65 -3.65 -43.03 -7.13
C THR A 65 -2.79 -44.12 -6.49
N LYS A 66 -1.68 -43.75 -5.85
CA LYS A 66 -0.72 -44.66 -5.21
C LYS A 66 -0.66 -44.45 -3.70
N GLY A 67 -1.60 -43.69 -3.13
CA GLY A 67 -1.64 -43.42 -1.68
C GLY A 67 -0.61 -42.39 -1.24
N CYS A 68 0.10 -41.73 -2.16
CA CYS A 68 1.16 -40.80 -1.77
C CYS A 68 0.64 -39.37 -1.64
N PRO A 69 0.89 -38.69 -0.50
CA PRO A 69 0.43 -37.33 -0.29
C PRO A 69 1.23 -36.32 -1.12
N ARG A 70 0.61 -35.18 -1.40
CA ARG A 70 1.20 -34.08 -2.16
C ARG A 70 1.27 -32.79 -1.35
N ASP A 71 2.33 -32.04 -1.60
CA ASP A 71 2.56 -30.66 -1.19
C ASP A 71 2.89 -29.89 -2.48
N SER A 72 1.92 -29.13 -2.97
CA SER A 72 1.95 -28.53 -4.30
C SER A 72 2.74 -27.23 -4.35
N ASP A 73 2.77 -26.44 -3.28
CA ASP A 73 3.52 -25.19 -3.19
C ASP A 73 4.85 -25.33 -2.44
N GLY A 74 5.06 -26.45 -1.74
CA GLY A 74 6.31 -26.82 -1.08
C GLY A 74 6.53 -26.10 0.24
N ASP A 75 5.48 -25.63 0.90
CA ASP A 75 5.57 -24.88 2.15
C ASP A 75 5.73 -25.78 3.40
N GLY A 76 5.58 -27.10 3.21
CA GLY A 76 5.69 -28.11 4.26
C GLY A 76 4.35 -28.58 4.84
N VAL A 77 3.22 -28.07 4.34
CA VAL A 77 1.86 -28.50 4.67
C VAL A 77 1.25 -29.21 3.46
N LEU A 78 0.71 -30.42 3.67
CA LEU A 78 0.16 -31.23 2.57
C LEU A 78 -1.15 -30.64 2.05
N ASP A 79 -1.41 -30.73 0.74
CA ASP A 79 -2.54 -30.10 0.02
C ASP A 79 -3.91 -30.31 0.68
N GLY A 80 -4.15 -31.49 1.28
CA GLY A 80 -5.44 -31.79 1.94
C GLY A 80 -5.61 -31.14 3.32
N MET A 81 -4.54 -30.62 3.89
CA MET A 81 -4.48 -29.94 5.19
C MET A 81 -4.12 -28.45 5.06
N ASP A 82 -3.71 -28.01 3.87
CA ASP A 82 -3.31 -26.66 3.58
C ASP A 82 -4.53 -25.77 3.26
N LEU A 83 -4.66 -24.67 4.01
CA LEU A 83 -5.72 -23.67 3.80
C LEU A 83 -5.30 -22.59 2.79
N CYS A 84 -4.03 -22.55 2.39
CA CYS A 84 -3.39 -21.53 1.58
C CYS A 84 -2.51 -22.15 0.47
N PRO A 85 -3.12 -22.82 -0.54
CA PRO A 85 -2.46 -23.71 -1.53
C PRO A 85 -1.53 -23.04 -2.58
N ASP A 86 -1.14 -21.80 -2.35
CA ASP A 86 -0.30 -20.99 -3.26
C ASP A 86 0.69 -20.14 -2.45
N THR A 87 1.19 -20.68 -1.33
CA THR A 87 2.15 -19.99 -0.47
C THR A 87 3.44 -19.68 -1.24
N PRO A 88 3.95 -18.43 -1.17
CA PRO A 88 5.20 -18.08 -1.84
C PRO A 88 6.41 -18.87 -1.32
N ALA A 89 7.24 -19.37 -2.23
CA ALA A 89 8.44 -20.11 -1.85
C ALA A 89 9.38 -19.30 -0.93
N GLY A 90 9.83 -19.92 0.16
CA GLY A 90 10.78 -19.34 1.11
C GLY A 90 10.16 -18.57 2.27
N VAL A 91 8.82 -18.53 2.38
CA VAL A 91 8.12 -17.93 3.53
C VAL A 91 7.85 -18.98 4.59
N THR A 92 7.76 -18.53 5.84
CA THR A 92 7.35 -19.38 6.96
C THR A 92 5.83 -19.36 7.10
N VAL A 93 5.23 -20.54 7.22
CA VAL A 93 3.78 -20.74 7.42
C VAL A 93 3.46 -21.27 8.82
N ASN A 94 2.20 -21.11 9.22
CA ASN A 94 1.68 -21.75 10.43
C ASN A 94 1.29 -23.22 10.16
N GLU A 95 0.71 -23.88 11.17
CA GLU A 95 0.28 -25.29 11.06
C GLU A 95 -0.83 -25.52 10.00
N GLN A 96 -1.44 -24.46 9.48
CA GLN A 96 -2.49 -24.50 8.45
C GLN A 96 -1.98 -24.12 7.05
N GLY A 97 -0.67 -23.96 6.85
CA GLY A 97 -0.07 -23.59 5.56
C GLY A 97 -0.20 -22.11 5.22
N CYS A 98 -0.66 -21.27 6.15
CA CYS A 98 -0.87 -19.86 5.86
C CYS A 98 0.28 -18.98 6.40
N PRO A 99 0.85 -18.09 5.56
CA PRO A 99 1.84 -17.10 6.00
C PRO A 99 1.19 -15.97 6.80
N SER A 100 2.02 -15.25 7.57
CA SER A 100 1.60 -14.04 8.30
C SER A 100 2.01 -12.77 7.56
N ASP A 101 1.17 -11.75 7.66
CA ASP A 101 1.41 -10.38 7.20
C ASP A 101 1.06 -9.46 8.40
N ALA A 102 2.08 -9.13 9.20
CA ALA A 102 1.91 -8.54 10.52
C ALA A 102 1.45 -7.07 10.47
N ASP A 103 1.88 -6.31 9.46
CA ASP A 103 1.49 -4.92 9.28
C ASP A 103 0.35 -4.71 8.26
N GLY A 104 0.01 -5.76 7.51
CA GLY A 104 -1.13 -5.81 6.61
C GLY A 104 -0.93 -4.98 5.35
N ASP A 105 0.32 -4.84 4.89
CA ASP A 105 0.66 -4.07 3.70
C ASP A 105 0.51 -4.86 2.38
N GLY A 106 0.25 -6.17 2.48
CA GLY A 106 0.07 -7.08 1.36
C GLY A 106 1.32 -7.87 0.99
N VAL A 107 2.45 -7.69 1.68
CA VAL A 107 3.65 -8.49 1.57
C VAL A 107 3.87 -9.26 2.86
N VAL A 108 3.91 -10.59 2.76
CA VAL A 108 4.04 -11.47 3.93
C VAL A 108 5.41 -11.31 4.62
N ASP A 109 5.45 -11.51 5.94
CA ASP A 109 6.60 -11.24 6.82
C ASP A 109 7.92 -11.86 6.33
N GLY A 110 7.87 -13.03 5.68
CA GLY A 110 9.06 -13.72 5.15
C GLY A 110 9.69 -13.05 3.93
N LEU A 111 8.93 -12.22 3.21
CA LEU A 111 9.39 -11.47 2.02
C LEU A 111 9.48 -9.96 2.28
N ASP A 112 8.90 -9.49 3.39
CA ASP A 112 8.84 -8.08 3.73
C ASP A 112 10.18 -7.57 4.31
N GLN A 113 10.69 -6.50 3.70
CA GLN A 113 11.90 -5.79 4.13
C GLN A 113 11.59 -4.64 5.09
N CYS A 114 10.31 -4.30 5.27
CA CYS A 114 9.78 -3.15 5.96
C CYS A 114 8.59 -3.52 6.89
N PRO A 115 8.81 -4.30 7.96
CA PRO A 115 7.78 -4.98 8.80
C PRO A 115 6.89 -4.08 9.68
N ASN A 116 6.85 -2.78 9.40
CA ASN A 116 6.03 -1.80 10.10
C ASN A 116 5.53 -0.72 9.13
N THR A 117 5.16 -1.10 7.92
CA THR A 117 4.58 -0.21 6.95
C THR A 117 3.30 0.42 7.50
N PRO A 118 3.18 1.76 7.49
CA PRO A 118 1.96 2.41 7.94
C PRO A 118 0.77 2.03 7.07
N LYS A 119 -0.34 1.68 7.72
CA LYS A 119 -1.60 1.34 7.03
C LYS A 119 -2.03 2.46 6.07
N GLY A 120 -2.28 2.08 4.83
CA GLY A 120 -2.69 2.99 3.76
C GLY A 120 -1.54 3.48 2.88
N CYS A 121 -0.28 3.19 3.24
CA CYS A 121 0.84 3.35 2.31
C CYS A 121 0.68 2.42 1.11
N ARG A 122 1.21 2.88 -0.03
CA ARG A 122 1.48 2.01 -1.18
C ARG A 122 2.89 1.45 -1.00
N VAL A 123 3.07 0.16 -1.25
CA VAL A 123 4.36 -0.52 -1.11
C VAL A 123 4.88 -1.03 -2.44
N ASP A 124 6.18 -1.25 -2.51
CA ASP A 124 6.81 -2.02 -3.58
C ASP A 124 6.67 -3.54 -3.36
N ALA A 125 7.30 -4.34 -4.20
CA ALA A 125 7.25 -5.81 -4.10
C ALA A 125 7.96 -6.39 -2.86
N LYS A 126 8.58 -5.55 -2.03
CA LYS A 126 9.33 -5.93 -0.83
C LYS A 126 8.67 -5.39 0.45
N GLY A 127 7.42 -4.91 0.36
CA GLY A 127 6.69 -4.32 1.49
C GLY A 127 7.18 -2.92 1.86
N CYS A 128 8.09 -2.30 1.10
CA CYS A 128 8.62 -0.99 1.49
C CYS A 128 7.76 0.16 0.96
N PRO A 129 7.41 1.16 1.81
CA PRO A 129 6.58 2.29 1.41
C PRO A 129 7.19 3.09 0.25
N LEU A 130 6.37 3.39 -0.75
CA LEU A 130 6.70 4.33 -1.82
C LEU A 130 6.55 5.76 -1.30
N ASP A 131 7.56 6.58 -1.55
CA ASP A 131 7.62 8.01 -1.23
C ASP A 131 8.26 8.74 -2.42
N GLY A 132 7.41 9.27 -3.29
CA GLY A 132 7.77 9.80 -4.60
C GLY A 132 8.55 11.11 -4.53
N ASP A 133 8.16 12.02 -3.65
CA ASP A 133 8.80 13.33 -3.47
C ASP A 133 9.86 13.35 -2.35
N ARG A 134 9.91 12.29 -1.55
CA ARG A 134 10.88 12.04 -0.48
C ARG A 134 10.76 13.05 0.65
N ASP A 135 9.54 13.44 0.97
CA ASP A 135 9.23 14.31 2.10
C ASP A 135 9.07 13.57 3.44
N GLY A 136 9.04 12.22 3.40
CA GLY A 136 8.90 11.35 4.55
C GLY A 136 7.48 10.85 4.80
N VAL A 137 6.51 11.19 3.94
CA VAL A 137 5.15 10.67 3.95
C VAL A 137 4.94 9.81 2.70
N CYS A 138 4.52 8.56 2.89
CA CYS A 138 4.34 7.65 1.77
C CYS A 138 3.19 8.09 0.84
N ASP A 139 3.30 7.77 -0.45
CA ASP A 139 2.38 8.17 -1.53
C ASP A 139 0.90 7.86 -1.25
N GLY A 140 0.63 6.81 -0.47
CA GLY A 140 -0.74 6.41 -0.12
C GLY A 140 -1.39 7.30 0.94
N LEU A 141 -0.60 8.00 1.74
CA LEU A 141 -1.04 8.92 2.80
C LEU A 141 -0.77 10.39 2.47
N ASP A 142 0.04 10.64 1.45
CA ASP A 142 0.42 11.98 1.01
C ASP A 142 -0.70 12.70 0.23
N GLN A 143 -1.07 13.90 0.69
CA GLN A 143 -2.05 14.79 0.07
C GLN A 143 -1.40 15.87 -0.80
N CYS A 144 -0.07 15.94 -0.81
CA CYS A 144 0.76 16.96 -1.44
C CYS A 144 1.99 16.31 -2.14
N PRO A 145 1.78 15.50 -3.20
CA PRO A 145 2.78 14.60 -3.85
C PRO A 145 3.95 15.27 -4.59
N ASP A 146 4.12 16.58 -4.42
CA ASP A 146 5.16 17.40 -5.05
C ASP A 146 5.80 18.33 -4.01
N THR A 147 5.83 17.92 -2.74
CA THR A 147 6.49 18.68 -1.71
C THR A 147 8.00 18.73 -2.00
N PRO A 148 8.60 19.92 -2.02
CA PRO A 148 10.00 20.01 -2.37
C PRO A 148 10.91 19.29 -1.35
N LYS A 149 11.88 18.52 -1.86
CA LYS A 149 12.83 17.76 -1.03
C LYS A 149 13.47 18.60 0.08
N GLY A 150 13.46 18.06 1.30
CA GLY A 150 14.04 18.68 2.49
C GLY A 150 13.10 19.65 3.22
N VAL A 151 11.90 19.86 2.68
CA VAL A 151 10.84 20.62 3.33
C VAL A 151 10.22 19.82 4.46
N LYS A 152 10.07 20.44 5.63
CA LYS A 152 9.28 19.86 6.71
C LYS A 152 7.78 19.88 6.37
N VAL A 153 7.15 18.73 6.51
CA VAL A 153 5.73 18.48 6.26
C VAL A 153 4.98 18.05 7.51
N ASP A 154 3.65 18.15 7.46
CA ASP A 154 2.77 17.54 8.44
C ASP A 154 2.56 16.03 8.13
N ALA A 155 1.69 15.36 8.92
CA ALA A 155 1.41 13.94 8.75
C ALA A 155 0.69 13.56 7.43
N LYS A 156 0.36 14.55 6.59
CA LYS A 156 -0.33 14.38 5.31
C LYS A 156 0.59 14.73 4.13
N GLY A 157 1.89 14.85 4.35
CA GLY A 157 2.88 15.27 3.34
C GLY A 157 2.73 16.74 2.95
N CYS A 158 1.89 17.50 3.65
CA CYS A 158 1.67 18.89 3.29
C CYS A 158 2.54 19.82 4.13
N SER A 159 3.30 20.67 3.45
CA SER A 159 3.92 21.81 4.11
C SER A 159 2.88 22.92 4.37
N ALA A 160 3.23 23.89 5.22
CA ALA A 160 2.45 25.13 5.38
C ALA A 160 2.30 25.92 4.05
N PHE A 161 3.08 25.56 3.02
CA PHE A 161 3.08 26.15 1.70
C PHE A 161 2.54 25.14 0.68
N LYS A 162 1.22 24.94 0.64
CA LYS A 162 0.60 24.10 -0.39
C LYS A 162 0.94 24.64 -1.78
N GLY A 163 1.77 23.91 -2.53
CA GLY A 163 2.21 24.30 -3.88
C GLY A 163 2.96 25.64 -3.97
N GLY A 164 3.60 26.11 -2.88
CA GLY A 164 4.24 27.43 -2.86
C GLY A 164 3.26 28.61 -2.74
N VAL A 165 2.03 28.41 -2.30
CA VAL A 165 1.10 29.50 -2.02
C VAL A 165 0.85 29.59 -0.52
N LEU A 166 1.08 30.77 0.06
CA LEU A 166 0.73 31.05 1.44
C LEU A 166 -0.61 31.78 1.47
N GLU A 167 -1.69 31.04 1.68
CA GLU A 167 -3.03 31.60 1.78
C GLU A 167 -3.22 32.32 3.13
N GLY A 168 -4.11 33.33 3.18
CA GLY A 168 -4.48 34.01 4.44
C GLY A 168 -3.69 35.28 4.79
N ILE A 169 -2.75 35.73 3.96
CA ILE A 169 -2.18 37.08 4.11
C ILE A 169 -3.15 38.12 3.55
N THR A 170 -3.58 39.03 4.43
CA THR A 170 -4.52 40.11 4.14
C THR A 170 -3.88 41.46 4.50
N PHE A 171 -4.40 42.51 3.87
CA PHE A 171 -3.92 43.88 4.03
C PHE A 171 -5.08 44.81 4.32
N ALA A 172 -4.79 45.92 5.00
CA ALA A 172 -5.76 47.00 5.17
C ALA A 172 -6.25 47.51 3.80
N PHE A 173 -7.48 48.02 3.77
CA PHE A 173 -8.12 48.50 2.55
C PHE A 173 -7.24 49.53 1.83
N ASN A 174 -7.05 49.31 0.52
CA ASN A 174 -6.24 50.16 -0.35
C ASN A 174 -4.82 50.46 0.17
N SER A 175 -4.24 49.52 0.94
CA SER A 175 -2.96 49.70 1.64
C SER A 175 -2.05 48.49 1.46
N ALA A 176 -0.75 48.73 1.66
CA ALA A 176 0.28 47.71 1.83
C ALA A 176 0.55 47.37 3.31
N ARG A 177 -0.18 47.99 4.25
CA ARG A 177 -0.12 47.63 5.67
C ARG A 177 -0.74 46.25 5.87
N ILE A 178 0.08 45.31 6.33
CA ILE A 178 -0.34 43.95 6.69
C ILE A 178 -1.40 44.04 7.80
N ASP A 179 -2.50 43.32 7.63
CA ASP A 179 -3.53 43.20 8.66
C ASP A 179 -2.99 42.35 9.82
N PRO A 180 -3.17 42.77 11.09
CA PRO A 180 -2.68 42.00 12.23
C PRO A 180 -3.14 40.54 12.28
N ARG A 181 -4.30 40.22 11.69
CA ARG A 181 -4.81 38.83 11.60
C ARG A 181 -3.94 37.92 10.75
N SER A 182 -3.06 38.47 9.92
CA SER A 182 -2.17 37.71 9.05
C SER A 182 -0.81 37.41 9.68
N TYR A 183 -0.50 37.97 10.85
CA TYR A 183 0.78 37.68 11.52
C TYR A 183 0.97 36.21 11.92
N PRO A 184 -0.04 35.46 12.41
CA PRO A 184 0.12 34.03 12.67
C PRO A 184 0.58 33.24 11.43
N VAL A 185 -0.07 33.48 10.28
CA VAL A 185 0.29 32.87 8.99
C VAL A 185 1.70 33.28 8.55
N LEU A 186 2.07 34.55 8.74
CA LEU A 186 3.43 35.01 8.44
C LEU A 186 4.48 34.41 9.37
N ASP A 187 4.16 34.18 10.65
CA ASP A 187 5.04 33.53 11.61
C ASP A 187 5.26 32.05 11.28
N GLU A 188 4.23 31.36 10.76
CA GLU A 188 4.37 30.01 10.19
C GLU A 188 5.34 30.01 9.00
N ALA A 189 5.21 30.99 8.10
CA ALA A 189 6.14 31.17 6.99
C ALA A 189 7.59 31.42 7.47
N VAL A 190 7.78 32.21 8.52
CA VAL A 190 9.09 32.41 9.16
C VAL A 190 9.64 31.10 9.71
N ALA A 191 8.85 30.34 10.48
CA ALA A 191 9.28 29.09 11.08
C ALA A 191 9.72 28.07 10.02
N TRP A 192 8.98 28.01 8.92
CA TRP A 192 9.31 27.18 7.78
C TRP A 192 10.58 27.65 7.05
N LEU A 193 10.71 28.94 6.73
CA LEU A 193 11.92 29.48 6.08
C LEU A 193 13.18 29.29 6.95
N LYS A 194 13.03 29.30 8.28
CA LYS A 194 14.10 28.96 9.22
C LYS A 194 14.46 27.47 9.21
N SER A 195 13.45 26.59 9.12
CA SER A 195 13.67 25.15 9.02
C SER A 195 14.24 24.72 7.67
N ASN A 196 14.12 25.57 6.64
CA ASN A 196 14.55 25.31 5.27
C ASN A 196 15.61 26.33 4.83
N PRO A 197 16.84 26.32 5.37
CA PRO A 197 17.81 27.41 5.17
C PRO A 197 18.30 27.57 3.73
N ALA A 198 18.22 26.52 2.90
CA ALA A 198 18.66 26.53 1.50
C ALA A 198 17.62 27.11 0.53
N VAL A 199 16.34 27.15 0.92
CA VAL A 199 15.25 27.59 0.05
C VAL A 199 15.34 29.10 -0.23
N VAL A 200 15.23 29.47 -1.50
CA VAL A 200 15.07 30.85 -1.99
C VAL A 200 13.65 31.00 -2.56
N VAL A 201 12.96 32.08 -2.17
CA VAL A 201 11.56 32.32 -2.58
C VAL A 201 11.37 33.68 -3.24
N GLU A 202 10.47 33.73 -4.22
CA GLU A 202 9.86 34.94 -4.74
C GLU A 202 8.52 35.18 -4.04
N ILE A 203 8.33 36.38 -3.50
CA ILE A 203 7.08 36.83 -2.91
C ILE A 203 6.30 37.58 -3.98
N GLY A 204 5.26 36.95 -4.51
CA GLY A 204 4.37 37.47 -5.53
C GLY A 204 3.20 38.23 -4.91
N GLY A 205 2.96 39.47 -5.33
CA GLY A 205 1.80 40.25 -4.90
C GLY A 205 0.74 40.35 -5.99
N HIS A 206 -0.53 40.12 -5.63
CA HIS A 206 -1.66 40.21 -6.57
C HIS A 206 -2.76 41.15 -6.06
N THR A 207 -3.51 41.74 -6.98
CA THR A 207 -4.68 42.57 -6.70
C THR A 207 -5.90 42.04 -7.44
N ASP A 208 -7.08 42.55 -7.07
CA ASP A 208 -8.24 42.46 -7.96
C ASP A 208 -8.12 43.44 -9.13
N SER A 209 -9.05 43.37 -10.08
CA SER A 209 -9.03 44.21 -11.28
C SER A 209 -9.59 45.62 -11.09
N ARG A 210 -10.00 46.02 -9.86
CA ARG A 210 -10.50 47.37 -9.62
C ARG A 210 -9.32 48.36 -9.59
N GLY A 211 -9.53 49.53 -10.17
CA GLY A 211 -8.51 50.57 -10.26
C GLY A 211 -7.60 50.45 -11.48
N ARG A 212 -6.70 51.42 -11.64
CA ARG A 212 -5.81 51.50 -12.82
C ARG A 212 -4.72 50.44 -12.73
N ALA A 213 -4.37 49.80 -13.86
CA ALA A 213 -3.31 48.79 -13.91
C ALA A 213 -1.98 49.25 -13.27
N ALA A 214 -1.53 50.47 -13.59
CA ALA A 214 -0.31 51.04 -13.00
C ALA A 214 -0.41 51.23 -11.47
N TYR A 215 -1.60 51.49 -10.94
CA TYR A 215 -1.83 51.58 -9.50
C TYR A 215 -1.74 50.19 -8.87
N ASN A 216 -2.44 49.21 -9.43
CA ASN A 216 -2.43 47.81 -8.96
C ASN A 216 -1.04 47.18 -9.01
N GLN A 217 -0.26 47.50 -10.04
CA GLN A 217 1.13 47.08 -10.16
C GLN A 217 1.99 47.61 -9.01
N ARG A 218 1.85 48.91 -8.67
CA ARG A 218 2.59 49.49 -7.53
C ARG A 218 2.11 48.92 -6.19
N LEU A 219 0.80 48.80 -6.00
CA LEU A 219 0.22 48.30 -4.75
C LEU A 219 0.63 46.85 -4.48
N SER A 220 0.57 45.98 -5.49
CA SER A 220 1.02 44.59 -5.35
C SER A 220 2.50 44.49 -5.01
N GLN A 221 3.37 45.27 -5.66
CA GLN A 221 4.80 45.33 -5.34
C GLN A 221 5.03 45.75 -3.89
N GLN A 222 4.34 46.81 -3.43
CA GLN A 222 4.47 47.30 -2.06
C GLN A 222 4.00 46.27 -1.03
N ARG A 223 2.91 45.54 -1.30
CA ARG A 223 2.41 44.47 -0.44
C ARG A 223 3.40 43.33 -0.30
N ALA A 224 3.94 42.86 -1.42
CA ALA A 224 4.93 41.81 -1.42
C ALA A 224 6.25 42.27 -0.75
N GLN A 225 6.62 43.55 -0.88
CA GLN A 225 7.73 44.14 -0.14
C GLN A 225 7.46 44.18 1.38
N ALA A 226 6.27 44.57 1.81
CA ALA A 226 5.91 44.58 3.23
C ALA A 226 6.01 43.17 3.85
N VAL A 227 5.60 42.14 3.11
CA VAL A 227 5.78 40.74 3.52
C VAL A 227 7.26 40.37 3.61
N ARG A 228 8.08 40.70 2.60
CA ARG A 228 9.53 40.50 2.67
C ARG A 228 10.14 41.15 3.90
N ASP A 229 9.83 42.42 4.14
CA ASP A 229 10.41 43.19 5.23
C ASP A 229 10.03 42.60 6.58
N TYR A 230 8.78 42.13 6.72
CA TYR A 230 8.36 41.36 7.89
C TYR A 230 9.22 40.10 8.08
N LEU A 231 9.38 39.26 7.05
CA LEU A 231 10.19 38.04 7.15
C LEU A 231 11.65 38.33 7.50
N VAL A 232 12.24 39.37 6.89
CA VAL A 232 13.60 39.83 7.21
C VAL A 232 13.70 40.27 8.67
N SER A 233 12.72 41.03 9.17
CA SER A 233 12.67 41.46 10.58
C SER A 233 12.62 40.30 11.57
N ARG A 234 12.12 39.13 11.13
CA ARG A 234 12.04 37.89 11.92
C ARG A 234 13.25 36.98 11.73
N GLY A 235 14.27 37.44 11.01
CA GLY A 235 15.58 36.82 10.89
C GLY A 235 15.82 36.02 9.61
N ILE A 236 14.97 36.15 8.58
CA ILE A 236 15.24 35.52 7.28
C ILE A 236 16.24 36.37 6.48
N ALA A 237 17.26 35.73 5.91
CA ALA A 237 18.28 36.43 5.15
C ALA A 237 17.68 37.14 3.91
N PRO A 238 17.92 38.45 3.69
CA PRO A 238 17.36 39.19 2.57
C PRO A 238 17.70 38.61 1.19
N SER A 239 18.83 37.93 1.05
CA SER A 239 19.28 37.27 -0.18
C SER A 239 18.40 36.08 -0.59
N ARG A 240 17.63 35.53 0.33
CA ARG A 240 16.72 34.40 0.09
C ARG A 240 15.34 34.83 -0.39
N LEU A 241 15.07 36.13 -0.45
CA LEU A 241 13.74 36.69 -0.69
C LEU A 241 13.79 37.69 -1.84
N THR A 242 13.15 37.34 -2.95
CA THR A 242 12.84 38.27 -4.05
C THR A 242 11.37 38.69 -3.99
N VAL A 243 11.02 39.81 -4.62
CA VAL A 243 9.67 40.39 -4.55
C VAL A 243 9.22 40.78 -5.94
N ARG A 244 7.99 40.41 -6.30
CA ARG A 244 7.39 40.80 -7.57
C ARG A 244 5.92 41.17 -7.41
N GLY A 245 5.57 42.38 -7.83
CA GLY A 245 4.19 42.78 -8.03
C GLY A 245 3.67 42.26 -9.36
N TYR A 246 2.50 41.63 -9.35
CA TYR A 246 1.82 41.12 -10.55
C TYR A 246 0.55 41.92 -10.89
N GLY A 247 0.15 42.86 -10.02
CA GLY A 247 -1.09 43.60 -10.17
C GLY A 247 -2.28 42.66 -10.33
N ALA A 248 -3.14 42.97 -11.31
CA ALA A 248 -4.33 42.17 -11.63
C ALA A 248 -4.12 41.20 -12.81
N ALA A 249 -2.89 41.02 -13.28
CA ALA A 249 -2.60 40.33 -14.55
C ALA A 249 -2.76 38.80 -14.47
N TYR A 250 -2.76 38.22 -13.27
CA TYR A 250 -2.84 36.77 -13.03
C TYR A 250 -3.95 36.45 -12.01
N PRO A 251 -5.23 36.56 -12.40
CA PRO A 251 -6.35 36.20 -11.55
C PRO A 251 -6.50 34.68 -11.42
N ILE A 252 -6.91 34.22 -10.24
CA ILE A 252 -7.23 32.81 -9.95
C ILE A 252 -8.73 32.58 -9.77
N ALA A 253 -9.52 33.66 -9.75
CA ALA A 253 -10.97 33.63 -9.68
C ALA A 253 -11.57 34.81 -10.47
N SER A 254 -12.88 34.76 -10.71
CA SER A 254 -13.59 35.87 -11.37
C SER A 254 -13.42 37.19 -10.61
N ASN A 255 -13.18 38.29 -11.33
CA ASN A 255 -13.18 39.63 -10.73
C ASN A 255 -14.58 40.25 -10.64
N GLU A 256 -15.61 39.57 -11.14
CA GLU A 256 -16.98 40.07 -11.16
C GLU A 256 -17.63 39.97 -9.77
N THR A 257 -17.29 38.92 -9.00
CA THR A 257 -17.81 38.69 -7.65
C THR A 257 -16.86 39.21 -6.58
N GLU A 258 -17.37 39.56 -5.39
CA GLU A 258 -16.48 39.99 -4.31
C GLU A 258 -15.64 38.83 -3.77
N GLU A 259 -16.21 37.63 -3.76
CA GLU A 259 -15.54 36.39 -3.35
C GLU A 259 -14.35 36.11 -4.26
N GLY A 260 -14.51 36.24 -5.57
CA GLY A 260 -13.43 36.03 -6.52
C GLY A 260 -12.37 37.14 -6.47
N ARG A 261 -12.79 38.41 -6.30
CA ARG A 261 -11.84 39.51 -6.03
C ARG A 261 -11.05 39.30 -4.74
N ALA A 262 -11.69 38.80 -3.68
CA ALA A 262 -11.01 38.47 -2.43
C ALA A 262 -9.92 37.41 -2.64
N LYS A 263 -10.21 36.36 -3.42
CA LYS A 263 -9.21 35.35 -3.83
C LYS A 263 -8.08 35.95 -4.66
N ASN A 264 -8.36 36.90 -5.56
CA ASN A 264 -7.34 37.54 -6.38
C ASN A 264 -6.40 38.47 -5.58
N ARG A 265 -6.86 39.06 -4.47
CA ARG A 265 -6.05 39.88 -3.55
C ARG A 265 -5.23 38.98 -2.62
N ARG A 266 -4.12 38.44 -3.12
CA ARG A 266 -3.31 37.43 -2.42
C ARG A 266 -1.81 37.69 -2.49
N ILE A 267 -1.08 36.94 -1.67
CA ILE A 267 0.38 36.80 -1.72
C ILE A 267 0.70 35.36 -2.07
N GLU A 268 1.68 35.15 -2.94
CA GLU A 268 2.19 33.84 -3.32
C GLU A 268 3.69 33.73 -2.99
N PHE A 269 4.19 32.53 -2.73
CA PHE A 269 5.58 32.24 -2.37
C PHE A 269 6.18 31.22 -3.33
N LYS A 270 6.67 31.68 -4.47
CA LYS A 270 7.25 30.77 -5.45
C LYS A 270 8.67 30.37 -5.04
N ILE A 271 8.92 29.08 -4.85
CA ILE A 271 10.28 28.57 -4.64
C ILE A 271 11.07 28.73 -5.96
N LEU A 272 12.23 29.40 -5.87
CA LEU A 272 13.13 29.64 -7.00
C LEU A 272 14.27 28.62 -7.06
N SER A 273 14.78 28.21 -5.90
CA SER A 273 15.83 27.22 -5.74
C SER A 273 15.86 26.69 -4.31
N GLN A 274 16.50 25.53 -4.11
CA GLN A 274 16.70 24.89 -2.82
C GLN A 274 17.96 24.04 -2.81
#